data_AF-A0A3D1ZPH3-F1
#
_entry.id   AF-A0A3D1ZPH3-F1
#
_cell.length_a   1.000
_cell.length_b   1.000
_cell.length_c   1.000
_cell.angle_alpha   90.00
_cell.angle_beta   90.00
_cell.angle_gamma   90.00
#
_symmetry.space_group_name_H-M   'P 1'
#
loop_
_entity.id
_entity.type
_entity.pdbx_description
1 polymer ?
#
loop_
_entity_poly.entity_id
_entity_poly.type
_entity_poly.pdbx_seq_one_letter_code
_entity_poly.pdbx_strand_id
1 'polypeptide(L)'
;MANRTAMIDVGGGFRAIYGAGVMDRMLEDGTHVDHCYGVSAGSANMVSFISGQHGRNHTFYTQYAFRKEYASLDSYIKNHNFANLDYVYSTLSN
;
A
#
# COMPACT_ATOMS: atom_id res chain seq x y z
N MET A 1 -7.37 -10.39 -31.44
CA MET A 1 -6.60 -9.56 -30.49
C MET A 1 -6.54 -10.33 -29.17
N ALA A 2 -5.40 -10.35 -28.49
CA ALA A 2 -5.33 -10.96 -27.15
C ALA A 2 -6.04 -10.03 -26.14
N ASN A 3 -6.86 -10.61 -25.25
CA ASN A 3 -7.47 -9.87 -24.16
C ASN A 3 -6.38 -9.50 -23.13
N ARG A 4 -6.33 -8.23 -22.74
CA ARG A 4 -5.46 -7.74 -21.66
C ARG A 4 -6.27 -7.55 -20.38
N THR A 5 -5.60 -7.73 -19.25
CA THR A 5 -6.17 -7.59 -17.91
C THR A 5 -5.69 -6.32 -17.24
N ALA A 6 -6.57 -5.69 -16.46
CA ALA A 6 -6.23 -4.52 -15.67
C ALA A 6 -6.76 -4.69 -14.24
N MET A 7 -5.95 -4.29 -13.26
CA MET A 7 -6.35 -4.18 -11.86
C MET A 7 -6.42 -2.71 -11.47
N ILE A 8 -7.48 -2.33 -10.76
CA ILE A 8 -7.68 -0.98 -10.24
C ILE A 8 -7.88 -1.06 -8.72
N ASP A 9 -7.03 -0.39 -7.95
CA ASP A 9 -7.18 -0.23 -6.50
C ASP A 9 -7.39 1.26 -6.21
N VAL A 10 -8.63 1.62 -5.87
CA VAL A 10 -9.06 2.99 -5.60
C VAL A 10 -8.58 3.52 -4.25
N GLY A 11 -7.91 2.69 -3.44
CA GLY A 11 -7.41 3.04 -2.13
C GLY A 11 -8.49 3.08 -1.04
N GLY A 12 -8.21 3.82 0.02
CA GLY A 12 -9.09 3.88 1.21
C GLY A 12 -8.37 4.13 2.53
N GLY A 13 -7.16 4.72 2.49
CA GLY A 13 -6.31 4.86 3.67
C GLY A 13 -6.05 3.51 4.32
N PHE A 14 -6.25 3.41 5.64
CA PHE A 14 -6.05 2.17 6.38
C PHE A 14 -7.01 1.03 6.01
N ARG A 15 -8.14 1.33 5.35
CA ARG A 15 -9.09 0.30 4.89
C ARG A 15 -8.57 -0.50 3.70
N ALA A 16 -7.52 -0.01 3.03
CA ALA A 16 -6.91 -0.68 1.88
C ALA A 16 -6.16 -1.98 2.26
N ILE A 17 -6.08 -2.34 3.55
CA ILE A 17 -5.57 -3.64 4.02
C ILE A 17 -6.29 -4.83 3.36
N TYR A 18 -7.58 -4.70 3.02
CA TYR A 18 -8.29 -5.77 2.32
C TYR A 18 -7.65 -6.06 0.94
N GLY A 19 -7.32 -5.00 0.19
CA GLY A 19 -6.63 -5.11 -1.10
C GLY A 19 -5.24 -5.74 -0.99
N ALA A 20 -4.53 -5.47 0.10
CA ALA A 20 -3.23 -6.10 0.38
C ALA A 20 -3.34 -7.63 0.45
N GLY A 21 -4.34 -8.16 1.15
CA GLY A 21 -4.56 -9.61 1.23
C GLY A 21 -4.93 -10.25 -0.12
N VAL A 22 -5.73 -9.55 -0.95
CA VAL A 22 -6.05 -10.02 -2.31
C VAL A 22 -4.79 -10.09 -3.17
N MET A 23 -3.95 -9.06 -3.12
CA MET A 23 -2.72 -9.00 -3.92
C MET A 23 -1.66 -10.00 -3.42
N ASP A 24 -1.51 -10.20 -2.11
CA ASP A 24 -0.64 -11.24 -1.56
C ASP A 24 -1.08 -12.62 -2.04
N ARG A 25 -2.40 -12.89 -2.08
CA ARG A 25 -2.92 -14.15 -2.62
C ARG A 25 -2.62 -14.30 -4.12
N MET A 26 -2.78 -13.24 -4.90
CA MET A 26 -2.42 -13.25 -6.32
C MET A 26 -0.93 -13.57 -6.53
N LEU A 27 -0.04 -13.08 -5.68
CA LEU A 27 1.38 -13.42 -5.71
C LEU A 27 1.63 -14.90 -5.41
N GLU A 28 0.97 -15.45 -4.39
CA GLU A 28 1.03 -16.89 -4.06
C GLU A 28 0.60 -17.77 -5.23
N ASP A 29 -0.43 -17.35 -5.95
CA ASP A 29 -0.98 -18.06 -7.11
C ASP A 29 -0.20 -17.77 -8.41
N GLY A 30 0.84 -16.94 -8.38
CA GLY A 30 1.62 -16.55 -9.57
C GLY A 30 0.82 -15.74 -10.60
N THR A 31 -0.28 -15.12 -10.18
CA THR A 31 -1.19 -14.36 -11.04
C THR A 31 -0.67 -12.94 -11.25
N HIS A 32 -0.58 -12.53 -12.52
CA HIS A 32 -0.12 -11.20 -12.93
C HIS A 32 -1.19 -10.51 -13.79
N VAL A 33 -1.15 -9.18 -13.85
CA VAL A 33 -2.01 -8.37 -14.71
C VAL A 33 -1.18 -7.51 -15.65
N ASP A 34 -1.71 -7.18 -16.83
CA ASP A 34 -0.98 -6.38 -17.82
C ASP A 34 -0.89 -4.90 -17.41
N HIS A 35 -1.87 -4.42 -16.65
CA HIS A 35 -2.00 -3.02 -16.23
C HIS A 35 -2.44 -2.90 -14.76
N CYS A 36 -1.82 -1.95 -14.04
CA CYS A 36 -2.13 -1.61 -12.66
C CYS A 36 -2.42 -0.12 -12.53
N TYR A 37 -3.57 0.24 -11.93
CA TYR A 37 -3.95 1.62 -11.64
C TYR A 37 -4.31 1.79 -10.16
N GLY A 38 -3.43 2.44 -9.40
CA GLY A 38 -3.58 2.59 -7.96
C GLY A 38 -3.80 4.06 -7.58
N VAL A 39 -4.68 4.32 -6.62
CA VAL A 39 -4.91 5.65 -6.03
C VAL A 39 -4.56 5.63 -4.55
N SER A 40 -3.72 6.56 -4.09
CA SER A 40 -3.34 6.72 -2.67
C SER A 40 -2.80 5.40 -2.09
N ALA A 41 -3.42 4.85 -1.03
CA ALA A 41 -3.04 3.56 -0.45
C ALA A 41 -3.11 2.40 -1.46
N GLY A 42 -3.96 2.50 -2.49
CA GLY A 42 -4.00 1.53 -3.58
C GLY A 42 -2.75 1.57 -4.47
N SER A 43 -2.15 2.75 -4.65
CA SER A 43 -0.84 2.87 -5.32
C SER A 43 0.24 2.15 -4.53
N ALA A 44 0.25 2.30 -3.20
CA ALA A 44 1.21 1.62 -2.33
C ALA A 44 1.03 0.09 -2.41
N ASN A 45 -0.21 -0.40 -2.31
CA ASN A 45 -0.53 -1.82 -2.44
C ASN A 45 0.02 -2.40 -3.76
N MET A 46 -0.29 -1.71 -4.87
CA MET A 46 0.10 -2.14 -6.21
C MET A 46 1.61 -2.13 -6.43
N VAL A 47 2.35 -1.13 -5.93
CA VAL A 47 3.80 -1.10 -6.08
C VAL A 47 4.45 -2.31 -5.41
N SER A 48 3.98 -2.69 -4.21
CA SER A 48 4.45 -3.91 -3.54
C SER A 48 4.02 -5.19 -4.27
N PHE A 49 2.82 -5.23 -4.86
CA PHE A 49 2.40 -6.34 -5.70
C PHE A 49 3.30 -6.51 -6.94
N ILE A 50 3.51 -5.45 -7.72
CA ILE A 50 4.28 -5.50 -8.98
C ILE A 50 5.76 -5.82 -8.70
N SER A 51 6.27 -5.45 -7.51
CA SER A 51 7.64 -5.78 -7.08
C SER A 51 7.78 -7.15 -6.41
N GLY A 52 6.70 -7.94 -6.30
CA GLY A 52 6.71 -9.27 -5.70
C GLY A 52 6.94 -9.27 -4.18
N GLN A 53 6.65 -8.17 -3.50
CA GLN A 53 6.90 -7.98 -2.06
C GLN A 53 5.76 -8.55 -1.20
N HIS A 54 5.57 -9.87 -1.23
CA HIS A 54 4.55 -10.57 -0.44
C HIS A 54 4.63 -10.20 1.05
N GLY A 55 3.48 -9.88 1.65
CA GLY A 55 3.33 -9.60 3.08
C GLY A 55 3.85 -8.23 3.52
N ARG A 56 4.49 -7.45 2.65
CA ARG A 56 4.99 -6.10 2.99
C ARG A 56 3.85 -5.18 3.39
N ASN A 57 2.81 -5.08 2.56
CA ASN A 57 1.67 -4.22 2.82
C ASN A 57 0.95 -4.60 4.12
N HIS A 58 0.82 -5.90 4.41
CA HIS A 58 0.24 -6.38 5.66
C HIS A 58 0.99 -5.81 6.88
N THR A 59 2.32 -5.76 6.85
CA THR A 59 3.14 -5.13 7.91
C THR A 59 2.85 -3.63 8.05
N PHE A 60 2.71 -2.91 6.94
CA PHE A 60 2.37 -1.48 6.95
C PHE A 60 1.04 -1.23 7.66
N TYR A 61 0.01 -2.02 7.37
CA TYR A 61 -1.32 -1.82 7.97
C TYR A 61 -1.45 -2.36 9.39
N THR A 62 -0.80 -3.47 9.73
CA THR A 62 -1.01 -4.14 11.03
C THR A 62 0.00 -3.75 12.11
N GLN A 63 1.14 -3.19 11.72
CA GLN A 63 2.18 -2.79 12.66
C GLN A 63 2.49 -1.30 12.55
N TYR A 64 2.84 -0.82 11.35
CA TYR A 64 3.33 0.55 11.20
C TYR A 64 2.23 1.59 11.37
N ALA A 65 1.00 1.30 10.94
CA ALA A 65 -0.16 2.17 11.12
C ALA A 65 -0.46 2.54 12.59
N PHE A 66 0.00 1.73 13.56
CA PHE A 66 -0.20 1.98 14.99
C PHE A 66 0.94 2.80 15.63
N ARG A 67 1.98 3.15 14.87
CA ARG A 67 3.08 4.01 15.33
C ARG A 67 2.66 5.47 15.25
N LYS A 68 2.99 6.26 16.28
CA LYS A 68 2.66 7.70 16.31
C LYS A 68 3.37 8.48 15.19
N GLU A 69 4.54 7.98 14.81
CA GLU A 69 5.36 8.50 13.72
C GLU A 69 4.72 8.26 12.36
N TYR A 70 3.82 7.28 12.23
CA TYR A 70 3.14 6.96 10.98
C TYR A 70 1.95 7.88 10.74
N ALA A 71 1.02 7.94 11.70
CA ALA A 71 -0.10 8.86 11.65
C ALA A 71 -0.54 9.29 13.05
N SER A 72 -0.49 10.60 13.31
CA SER A 72 -0.87 11.14 14.61
C SER A 72 -1.20 12.63 14.53
N LEU A 73 -1.92 13.12 15.56
CA LEU A 73 -2.14 14.55 15.77
C LEU A 73 -0.82 15.31 15.98
N ASP A 74 0.19 14.67 16.61
CA ASP A 74 1.52 15.27 16.77
C ASP A 74 2.18 15.51 15.41
N SER A 75 2.08 14.56 14.49
CA SER A 75 2.56 14.75 13.12
C SER A 75 1.76 15.82 12.36
N TYR A 76 0.43 15.90 12.58
CA TYR A 76 -0.38 16.97 11.99
C TYR A 76 0.06 18.36 12.46
N ILE A 77 0.41 18.52 13.74
CA ILE A 77 0.86 19.81 14.29
C ILE A 77 2.27 20.16 13.79
N LYS A 78 3.20 19.21 13.79
CA LYS A 78 4.62 19.45 13.45
C LYS A 78 4.88 19.52 11.95
N ASN A 79 4.24 18.62 11.19
CA ASN A 79 4.53 18.39 9.77
C ASN A 79 3.39 18.86 8.87
N HIS A 80 2.32 19.44 9.43
CA HIS A 80 1.12 19.85 8.72
C HIS A 80 0.46 18.72 7.90
N ASN A 81 0.74 17.47 8.27
CA ASN A 81 0.22 16.27 7.62
C ASN A 81 -0.10 15.19 8.65
N PHE A 82 -1.33 14.68 8.61
CA PHE A 82 -1.75 13.64 9.55
C PHE A 82 -1.03 12.32 9.29
N ALA A 83 -0.79 11.97 8.02
CA ALA A 83 0.02 10.82 7.64
C ALA A 83 1.44 11.32 7.35
N ASN A 84 2.40 10.89 8.16
CA ASN A 84 3.77 11.36 8.03
C ASN A 84 4.47 10.70 6.84
N LEU A 85 4.23 11.23 5.64
CA LEU A 85 4.76 10.65 4.40
C LEU A 85 6.29 10.61 4.38
N ASP A 86 6.95 11.56 5.03
CA ASP A 86 8.41 11.54 5.15
C ASP A 86 8.88 10.30 5.91
N TYR A 87 8.28 9.97 7.05
CA TYR A 87 8.61 8.75 7.79
C TYR A 87 8.29 7.49 6.98
N VAL A 88 7.13 7.47 6.32
CA VAL A 88 6.69 6.34 5.47
C VAL A 88 7.67 6.08 4.34
N TYR A 89 8.09 7.11 3.60
CA TYR A 89 8.94 6.95 2.42
C TYR A 89 10.43 6.87 2.74
N SER A 90 10.92 7.61 3.73
CA SER A 90 12.37 7.67 4.03
C SER A 90 12.84 6.67 5.08
N THR A 91 11.96 6.15 5.93
CA THR A 91 12.33 5.25 7.03
C THR A 91 11.74 3.86 6.84
N LEU A 92 10.45 3.78 6.51
CA LEU A 92 9.76 2.49 6.39
C LEU A 92 9.90 1.86 5.00
N SER A 93 10.22 2.66 3.98
CA SER A 93 10.24 2.20 2.58
C SER A 93 11.62 2.02 1.97
N ASN A 94 12.69 2.18 2.75
CA ASN A 94 14.07 1.88 2.31
C ASN A 94 14.33 0.38 2.10
#